data_AF-A0A218QCS4-F1
#
_entry.id   AF-A0A218QCS4-F1
#
_cell.length_a   1.000
_cell.length_b   1.000
_cell.length_c   1.000
_cell.angle_alpha   90.00
_cell.angle_beta   90.00
_cell.angle_gamma   90.00
#
_symmetry.space_group_name_H-M   'P 1'
#
loop_
_entity.id
_entity.type
_entity.pdbx_description
1 polymer ?
#
loop_
_entity_poly.entity_id
_entity_poly.type
_entity_poly.pdbx_seq_one_letter_code
_entity_poly.pdbx_strand_id
1 'polypeptide(L)' 'MTKVRGTHFGVATPIFTLKDGTVVKTYTNLFGVDHIFLAHKDKIMIFGGFVGWIHSDGLNKAISQIRKEFT' A
#
# COMPACT_ATOMS: atom_id res chain seq x y z
N MET A 1 1.32 -4.57 14.57
CA MET A 1 1.39 -3.70 13.37
C MET A 1 1.95 -2.35 13.79
N THR A 2 3.06 -1.90 13.19
CA THR A 2 3.68 -0.60 13.54
C THR A 2 3.15 0.49 12.63
N LYS A 3 2.52 1.52 13.23
CA LYS A 3 1.94 2.66 12.50
C LYS A 3 3.07 3.49 11.86
N VAL A 4 3.11 3.55 10.53
CA VAL A 4 4.11 4.34 9.79
C VAL A 4 3.73 5.82 9.86
N ARG A 5 4.68 6.69 10.26
CA ARG A 5 4.56 8.16 10.14
C ARG A 5 4.39 8.51 8.65
N GLY A 6 3.47 9.42 8.32
CA GLY A 6 3.00 9.71 6.95
C GLY A 6 4.03 10.23 5.93
N THR A 7 5.33 10.18 6.19
CA THR A 7 6.39 10.63 5.27
C THR A 7 6.47 9.80 4.00
N HIS A 8 6.31 8.47 4.08
CA HIS A 8 6.32 7.59 2.90
C HIS A 8 5.01 7.62 2.11
N PHE A 9 3.91 8.07 2.72
CA PHE A 9 2.60 8.14 2.08
C PHE A 9 2.56 9.16 0.94
N GLY A 10 3.23 10.30 1.11
CA GLY A 10 3.29 11.36 0.10
C GLY A 10 4.04 10.94 -1.16
N VAL A 11 5.10 10.16 -1.01
CA VAL A 11 5.97 9.70 -2.12
C VAL A 11 5.55 8.35 -2.70
N ALA A 12 4.63 7.62 -2.05
CA ALA A 12 4.13 6.34 -2.56
C ALA A 12 3.39 6.51 -3.90
N THR A 13 3.60 5.56 -4.81
CA THR A 13 2.98 5.54 -6.13
C THR A 13 1.61 4.85 -6.07
N PRO A 14 0.53 5.47 -6.56
CA PRO A 14 -0.77 4.80 -6.66
C PRO A 14 -0.71 3.70 -7.72
N ILE A 15 -1.20 2.50 -7.38
CA ILE A 15 -1.20 1.34 -8.28
C ILE A 15 -2.60 1.03 -8.83
N PHE A 16 -3.67 1.23 -8.05
CA PHE A 16 -5.06 1.16 -8.49
C PHE A 16 -6.00 1.77 -7.44
N THR A 17 -7.25 1.97 -7.84
CA THR A 17 -8.34 2.49 -6.99
C THR A 17 -9.43 1.42 -6.87
N LEU A 18 -9.87 1.18 -5.64
CA LEU A 18 -10.99 0.29 -5.32
C LEU A 18 -12.34 0.94 -5.65
N LYS A 19 -13.40 0.13 -5.73
CA LYS A 19 -14.76 0.59 -6.03
C LYS A 19 -15.32 1.63 -5.06
N ASP A 20 -14.85 1.61 -3.81
CA ASP A 20 -15.24 2.57 -2.76
C ASP A 20 -14.47 3.91 -2.84
N GLY A 21 -13.56 4.05 -3.81
CA GLY A 21 -12.69 5.20 -3.97
C GLY A 21 -11.42 5.16 -3.12
N THR A 22 -11.14 4.05 -2.43
CA THR A 22 -9.88 3.84 -1.73
C THR A 22 -8.75 3.60 -2.74
N VAL A 23 -7.67 4.36 -2.64
CA VAL A 23 -6.49 4.25 -3.50
C VAL A 23 -5.43 3.41 -2.81
N VAL A 24 -5.00 2.35 -3.47
CA VAL A 24 -3.87 1.53 -3.03
C VAL A 24 -2.59 2.14 -3.58
N LYS A 25 -1.63 2.42 -2.69
CA LYS A 25 -0.31 2.97 -3.04
C LYS A 25 0.79 2.06 -2.52
N THR A 26 1.89 1.96 -3.26
CA THR A 26 3.08 1.21 -2.83
C THR A 26 4.31 2.10 -2.84
N TYR A 27 5.28 1.77 -2.00
CA TYR A 27 6.59 2.41 -1.96
C TYR A 27 7.62 1.37 -1.57
N THR A 28 8.66 1.20 -2.37
CA THR A 28 9.80 0.36 -2.01
C THR A 28 10.94 1.28 -1.60
N ASN A 29 11.47 1.11 -0.40
CA ASN A 29 12.57 1.95 0.07
C ASN A 29 13.92 1.56 -0.58
N LEU A 30 14.98 2.34 -0.33
CA LEU A 30 16.33 2.07 -0.84
C LEU A 30 16.90 0.72 -0.40
N PHE A 31 16.36 0.14 0.67
CA PHE A 31 16.71 -1.19 1.16
C PHE A 31 15.80 -2.28 0.58
N GLY A 32 14.96 -2.01 -0.43
CA GLY A 32 14.11 -3.02 -1.04
C GLY A 32 12.96 -3.52 -0.16
N VAL A 33 12.61 -2.80 0.91
CA VAL A 33 11.47 -3.14 1.77
C VAL A 33 10.20 -2.53 1.18
N ASP A 34 9.19 -3.37 0.97
CA ASP A 34 7.93 -2.95 0.39
C ASP A 34 6.98 -2.37 1.44
N HIS A 35 6.49 -1.17 1.15
CA HIS A 35 5.45 -0.49 1.90
C HIS A 35 4.15 -0.45 1.10
N ILE A 36 3.04 -0.60 1.80
CA ILE A 36 1.69 -0.46 1.25
C ILE A 36 0.92 0.58 2.06
N PHE A 37 0.18 1.41 1.33
CA PHE A 37 -0.69 2.43 1.91
C PHE A 37 -2.08 2.37 1.27
N LEU A 38 -3.11 2.59 2.07
CA LEU A 38 -4.47 2.82 1.62
C LEU A 38 -4.81 4.28 1.88
N ALA A 39 -5.21 4.99 0.84
CA ALA A 39 -5.67 6.38 0.91
C ALA A 39 -7.16 6.46 0.62
N HIS A 40 -7.90 7.28 1.34
CA HIS A 40 -9.23 7.68 0.90
C HIS A 40 -9.13 8.64 -0.29
N LYS A 41 -10.23 8.79 -1.03
CA LYS A 41 -10.37 9.73 -2.16
C LYS A 41 -9.92 11.17 -1.82
N ASP A 42 -10.09 11.58 -0.56
CA ASP A 42 -9.68 12.90 -0.06
C ASP A 42 -8.19 12.98 0.31
N LYS A 43 -7.37 12.04 -0.18
CA LYS A 43 -5.93 11.91 0.11
C LYS A 43 -5.59 11.70 1.59
N ILE A 44 -6.56 11.23 2.38
CA ILE A 44 -6.36 10.90 3.79
C ILE A 44 -5.84 9.46 3.89
N MET A 45 -4.71 9.25 4.57
CA MET A 45 -4.19 7.88 4.80
C MET A 45 -5.11 7.12 5.76
N ILE A 46 -5.74 6.05 5.27
CA ILE A 46 -6.57 5.14 6.06
C ILE A 46 -5.66 4.12 6.75
N PHE A 47 -4.70 3.56 6.01
CA PHE A 47 -3.80 2.52 6.49
C PHE A 47 -2.41 2.67 5.88
N GLY A 48 -1.39 2.28 6.62
CA GLY A 48 0.00 2.24 6.17
C GLY A 48 0.77 1.15 6.90
N GLY A 49 1.40 0.26 6.14
CA GLY A 49 2.18 -0.85 6.64
C GLY A 49 3.37 -1.16 5.75
N PHE A 50 4.23 -2.06 6.20
CA PHE A 50 5.36 -2.56 5.43
C PHE A 50 5.58 -4.03 5.77
N VAL A 51 6.20 -4.75 4.83
CA VAL A 51 6.61 -6.14 5.02
C VAL A 51 8.11 -6.24 4.79
N GLY A 52 8.79 -7.02 5.63
CA GLY A 52 10.20 -7.35 5.38
C GLY A 52 10.34 -8.28 4.19
N TRP A 53 11.55 -8.36 3.61
CA TRP A 53 11.85 -9.06 2.36
C TRP A 53 11.28 -10.48 2.25
N ILE A 54 11.30 -11.25 3.33
CA ILE A 54 10.79 -12.64 3.36
C ILE A 54 9.29 -12.72 3.00
N HIS A 55 8.54 -11.63 3.17
CA HIS A 55 7.10 -11.57 2.98
C HIS A 55 6.67 -10.77 1.75
N SER A 56 7.60 -10.29 0.91
CA SER A 56 7.29 -9.50 -0.29
C SER A 56 6.38 -10.27 -1.26
N ASP A 57 6.60 -11.57 -1.45
CA ASP A 57 5.72 -12.41 -2.28
C ASP A 57 4.30 -12.50 -1.73
N GLY A 58 4.16 -12.58 -0.40
CA GLY A 58 2.86 -12.60 0.26
C GLY A 58 2.12 -11.28 0.06
N LEU A 59 2.83 -10.15 0.16
CA LEU A 59 2.26 -8.83 -0.12
C LEU A 59 1.81 -8.70 -1.58
N ASN A 60 2.64 -9.12 -2.53
CA ASN A 60 2.28 -9.07 -3.95
C ASN A 60 1.05 -9.92 -4.26
N LYS A 61 0.94 -11.12 -3.66
CA LYS A 61 -0.24 -11.97 -3.78
C LYS A 61 -1.48 -11.30 -3.20
N ALA A 62 -1.39 -10.70 -2.01
CA ALA A 62 -2.49 -9.99 -1.39
C ALA A 62 -2.94 -8.79 -2.25
N ILE A 63 -1.99 -8.00 -2.78
CA ILE A 63 -2.29 -6.89 -3.69
C ILE A 63 -3.02 -7.39 -4.95
N SER A 64 -2.56 -8.50 -5.53
CA SER A 64 -3.21 -9.08 -6.70
C SER A 64 -4.62 -9.60 -6.40
N GLN A 65 -4.85 -10.18 -5.22
CA GLN A 65 -6.17 -10.61 -4.77
C GLN A 65 -7.09 -9.41 -4.57
N ILE A 66 -6.61 -8.36 -3.88
CA ILE A 66 -7.38 -7.13 -3.65
C ILE A 66 -7.80 -6.51 -4.99
N ARG A 67 -6.87 -6.43 -5.96
CA ARG A 67 -7.16 -5.91 -7.29
C ARG A 67 -8.23 -6.73 -8.02
N LYS A 68 -8.21 -8.05 -7.86
CA LYS A 68 -9.18 -8.95 -8.52
C LYS A 68 -10.57 -8.86 -7.89
N GLU A 69 -10.66 -8.70 -6.57
CA GLU A 69 -11.93 -8.78 -5.84
C GLU A 69 -12.62 -7.43 -5.65
N PHE A 70 -11.85 -6.34 -5.56
CA PHE A 70 -12.36 -5.02 -5.14
C PHE A 70 -12.17 -3.89 -6.16
N THR A 71 -11.63 -4.17 -7.34
CA THR A 71 -11.63 -3.26 -8.50
C THR A 71 -12.72 -3.69 -9.49
#